data_AF-A0A7W5FDP9-F1
#
_entry.id   AF-A0A7W5FDP9-F1
#
_cell.length_a   1.000
_cell.length_b   1.000
_cell.length_c   1.000
_cell.angle_alpha   90.00
_cell.angle_beta   90.00
_cell.angle_gamma   90.00
#
_symmetry.space_group_name_H-M   'P 1'
#
loop_
_entity.id
_entity.type
_entity.pdbx_description
1 polymer ?
#
loop_
_entity_poly.entity_id
_entity_poly.type
_entity_poly.pdbx_seq_one_letter_code
_entity_poly.pdbx_strand_id
1 'polypeptide(L)'
;MPVRRAPAAARLLEIPGIGPAAAATIIAEVGVDMTHFPSPAHLAGWARFTPGAKESAGRRGGARFHDLGADFYLSRTDTERRERNHIRQLEALGYRVTLDLAA
;
A
#
# COMPACT_ATOMS: atom_id res chain seq x y z
N MET A 1 40.59 -11.12 6.56
CA MET A 1 39.97 -10.42 7.71
C MET A 1 38.72 -11.19 8.11
N PRO A 2 38.64 -11.82 9.30
CA PRO A 2 37.41 -12.50 9.72
C PRO A 2 36.41 -11.43 10.16
N VAL A 3 35.29 -11.31 9.43
CA VAL A 3 34.17 -10.46 9.82
C VAL A 3 33.58 -10.99 11.13
N ARG A 4 33.67 -10.20 12.20
CA ARG A 4 33.06 -10.49 13.50
C ARG A 4 31.55 -10.61 13.31
N ARG A 5 31.01 -11.83 13.43
CA ARG A 5 29.56 -12.05 13.33
C ARG A 5 28.87 -11.46 14.56
N ALA A 6 27.83 -10.64 14.35
CA ALA A 6 26.96 -10.22 15.42
C ALA A 6 26.24 -11.45 16.01
N PRO A 7 26.01 -11.53 17.34
CA PRO A 7 25.44 -12.72 17.99
C PRO A 7 24.07 -13.11 17.41
N ALA A 8 23.25 -12.14 17.00
CA ALA A 8 21.97 -12.39 16.33
C ALA A 8 22.13 -13.10 14.97
N ALA A 9 23.15 -12.74 14.19
CA ALA A 9 23.41 -13.36 12.89
C ALA A 9 23.85 -14.82 13.05
N ALA A 10 24.60 -15.15 14.11
CA ALA A 10 24.98 -16.53 14.39
C ALA A 10 23.77 -17.42 14.69
N ARG A 11 22.78 -16.91 15.43
CA ARG A 11 21.53 -17.63 15.73
C ARG A 11 20.69 -17.92 14.49
N LEU A 12 20.61 -16.98 13.56
CA LEU A 12 19.88 -17.20 12.30
C LEU A 12 20.51 -18.31 11.45
N LEU A 13 21.84 -18.48 11.52
CA LEU A 13 22.54 -19.54 10.80
C LEU A 13 22.32 -20.95 11.39
N GLU A 14 21.76 -21.05 12.61
CA GLU A 14 21.34 -22.33 13.19
C GLU A 14 20.05 -22.85 12.52
N ILE A 15 19.31 -21.99 11.79
CA ILE A 15 18.08 -22.35 11.11
C ILE A 15 18.42 -23.00 9.75
N PRO A 16 18.04 -24.27 9.51
CA PRO A 16 18.26 -24.91 8.22
C PRO A 16 17.68 -24.10 7.07
N GLY A 17 18.48 -23.87 6.03
CA GLY A 17 18.09 -23.08 4.86
C GLY A 17 18.35 -21.57 4.98
N ILE A 18 18.79 -21.06 6.13
CA ILE A 18 19.20 -19.65 6.27
C ILE A 18 20.73 -19.52 6.18
N GLY A 19 21.21 -19.01 5.05
CA GLY A 19 22.62 -18.67 4.84
C GLY A 19 22.99 -17.26 5.31
N PRO A 20 24.29 -16.89 5.28
CA PRO A 20 24.77 -15.59 5.75
C PRO A 20 24.12 -14.38 5.09
N ALA A 21 23.86 -14.45 3.78
CA ALA A 21 23.19 -13.38 3.05
C ALA A 21 21.73 -13.21 3.51
N ALA A 22 20.99 -14.32 3.62
CA ALA A 22 19.61 -14.29 4.11
C ALA A 22 19.52 -13.79 5.56
N ALA A 23 20.45 -14.21 6.43
CA ALA A 23 20.54 -13.71 7.80
C ALA A 23 20.80 -12.20 7.86
N ALA A 24 21.67 -11.68 6.99
CA ALA A 24 21.94 -10.25 6.88
C ALA A 24 20.70 -9.47 6.41
N THR A 25 19.99 -9.96 5.40
CA THR A 25 18.74 -9.36 4.92
C THR A 25 17.68 -9.31 6.03
N ILE A 26 17.49 -10.42 6.76
CA ILE A 26 16.53 -10.47 7.87
C ILE A 26 16.87 -9.43 8.94
N ILE A 27 18.15 -9.33 9.32
CA ILE A 27 18.59 -8.34 10.33
C ILE A 27 18.43 -6.90 9.82
N ALA A 28 18.68 -6.65 8.53
CA ALA A 28 18.52 -5.32 7.95
C ALA A 28 17.05 -4.86 7.94
N GLU A 29 16.11 -5.78 7.68
CA GLU A 29 14.67 -5.47 7.61
C GLU A 29 14.00 -5.41 8.99
N VAL A 30 14.33 -6.37 9.87
CA VAL A 30 13.67 -6.52 11.18
C VAL A 30 14.39 -5.74 12.29
N GLY A 31 15.70 -5.52 12.14
CA GLY A 31 16.57 -5.00 13.19
C GLY A 31 17.07 -6.10 14.14
N VAL A 32 17.97 -5.73 15.04
CA VAL A 32 18.46 -6.62 16.12
C VAL A 32 17.77 -6.38 17.46
N ASP A 33 17.03 -5.26 17.59
CA ASP A 33 16.24 -4.95 18.77
C ASP A 33 14.85 -5.57 18.65
N MET A 34 14.66 -6.70 19.32
CA MET A 34 13.38 -7.40 19.33
C MET A 34 12.33 -6.76 20.25
N THR A 35 12.67 -5.73 21.05
CA THR A 35 11.69 -5.07 21.94
C THR A 35 10.60 -4.31 21.17
N HIS A 36 10.88 -3.97 19.91
CA HIS A 36 9.92 -3.42 18.96
C HIS A 36 8.77 -4.40 18.65
N PHE A 37 8.99 -5.70 18.87
CA PHE A 37 7.99 -6.76 18.68
C PHE A 37 7.68 -7.42 20.03
N PRO A 38 6.55 -7.07 20.69
CA PRO A 38 6.19 -7.60 22.00
C PRO A 38 6.03 -9.12 22.05
N SER A 39 5.79 -9.76 20.89
CA SER A 39 5.78 -11.22 20.76
C SER A 39 6.15 -11.67 19.34
N PRO A 40 6.57 -12.93 19.15
CA PRO A 40 6.82 -13.48 17.81
C PRO A 40 5.62 -13.37 16.85
N ALA A 41 4.39 -13.40 17.38
CA ALA A 41 3.18 -13.24 16.58
C ALA A 41 3.07 -11.82 15.98
N HIS A 42 3.55 -10.78 16.67
CA HIS A 42 3.57 -9.42 16.14
C HIS A 42 4.55 -9.29 14.97
N LEU A 43 5.72 -9.91 15.07
CA LEU A 43 6.69 -9.97 13.96
C LEU A 43 6.10 -10.69 12.75
N ALA A 44 5.45 -11.84 12.95
CA ALA A 44 4.82 -12.61 11.86
C ALA A 44 3.69 -11.83 11.18
N GLY A 45 2.89 -11.09 11.96
CA GLY A 45 1.85 -10.20 11.45
C GLY A 45 2.39 -9.02 10.65
N TRP A 46 3.44 -8.36 11.16
CA TRP A 46 4.16 -7.30 10.46
C TRP A 46 4.75 -7.78 9.14
N ALA A 47 5.39 -8.96 9.14
CA ALA A 47 5.95 -9.59 7.95
C ALA A 47 4.89 -10.21 7.01
N ARG A 48 3.60 -10.04 7.30
CA ARG A 48 2.47 -10.53 6.50
C ARG A 48 2.37 -12.06 6.35
N PHE A 49 2.99 -12.83 7.25
CA PHE A 49 2.89 -14.31 7.26
C PHE A 49 1.53 -14.81 7.75
N THR A 50 0.76 -13.96 8.42
CA THR A 50 -0.61 -14.26 8.86
C THR A 50 -1.64 -13.66 7.89
N PRO A 51 -2.76 -14.36 7.58
CA PRO A 51 -3.83 -13.79 6.78
C PRO A 51 -4.30 -12.45 7.37
N GLY A 52 -4.20 -11.38 6.58
CA GLY A 52 -4.60 -10.04 7.02
C GLY A 52 -6.10 -9.86 6.99
N ALA A 53 -6.71 -9.45 8.11
CA ALA A 53 -8.05 -8.91 8.11
C ALA A 53 -8.04 -7.56 7.38
N LYS A 54 -8.66 -7.50 6.19
CA LYS A 54 -8.85 -6.24 5.45
C LYS A 54 -10.06 -5.52 6.03
N GLU A 55 -9.83 -4.68 7.04
CA GLU A 55 -10.87 -3.87 7.65
C GLU A 55 -10.55 -2.38 7.47
N SER A 56 -11.49 -1.64 6.87
CA SER A 56 -11.40 -0.19 6.71
C SER A 56 -12.69 0.43 7.22
N ALA A 57 -12.59 1.48 8.03
CA ALA A 57 -13.74 2.17 8.63
C ALA A 57 -14.74 1.22 9.33
N GLY A 58 -14.24 0.23 10.07
CA GLY A 58 -15.06 -0.76 10.79
C GLY A 58 -15.80 -1.77 9.90
N ARG A 59 -15.48 -1.83 8.61
CA ARG A 59 -16.09 -2.79 7.67
C ARG A 59 -15.06 -3.79 7.16
N ARG A 60 -15.37 -5.07 7.33
CA ARG A 60 -14.62 -6.18 6.71
C ARG A 60 -14.82 -6.12 5.19
N GLY A 61 -13.75 -5.81 4.47
CA GLY A 61 -13.77 -5.58 3.03
C GLY A 61 -13.78 -6.88 2.24
N GLY A 62 -14.95 -7.28 1.75
CA GLY A 62 -15.09 -8.13 0.57
C GLY A 62 -15.33 -7.24 -0.65
N ALA A 63 -14.26 -6.74 -1.28
CA ALA A 63 -14.41 -5.93 -2.48
C ALA A 63 -14.94 -6.82 -3.62
N ARG A 64 -16.24 -6.68 -3.95
CA ARG A 64 -16.75 -7.18 -5.23
C ARG A 64 -16.16 -6.30 -6.32
N PHE A 65 -15.36 -6.90 -7.18
CA PHE A 65 -14.90 -6.23 -8.39
C PHE A 65 -16.14 -5.86 -9.22
N HIS A 66 -16.40 -4.58 -9.37
CA HIS A 66 -17.38 -4.08 -10.33
C HIS A 66 -16.62 -3.75 -11.61
N ASP A 67 -16.84 -4.56 -12.65
CA ASP A 67 -16.30 -4.26 -13.96
C ASP A 67 -16.92 -2.96 -14.47
N LEU A 68 -16.07 -1.98 -14.75
CA LEU A 68 -16.52 -0.64 -15.14
C LEU A 68 -16.99 -0.60 -16.60
N GLY A 69 -16.82 -1.69 -17.35
CA GLY A 69 -17.15 -1.82 -18.77
C GLY A 69 -16.06 -1.25 -19.69
N ALA A 70 -16.04 -1.74 -20.93
CA ALA A 70 -15.08 -1.33 -21.96
C ALA A 70 -15.14 0.18 -22.27
N ASP A 71 -16.32 0.78 -22.14
CA ASP A 71 -16.56 2.20 -22.42
C ASP A 71 -16.04 3.13 -21.31
N PHE A 72 -15.65 2.60 -20.14
CA PHE A 72 -15.21 3.42 -19.01
C PHE A 72 -13.98 4.26 -19.33
N TYR A 73 -12.97 3.64 -19.95
CA TYR A 73 -11.74 4.33 -20.34
C TYR A 73 -11.95 5.29 -21.50
N LEU A 74 -12.89 4.99 -22.40
CA LEU A 74 -13.26 5.87 -23.50
C LEU A 74 -13.99 7.13 -22.99
N SER A 75 -14.87 6.97 -22.01
CA SER A 75 -15.62 8.08 -21.40
C SER A 75 -14.74 9.07 -20.61
N ARG A 76 -13.52 8.65 -20.20
CA ARG A 76 -12.58 9.51 -19.47
C ARG A 76 -11.94 10.58 -20.38
N THR A 77 -11.98 10.38 -21.69
CA THR A 77 -11.51 11.28 -22.74
C THR A 77 -12.54 12.35 -23.12
N ASP A 78 -13.78 12.25 -22.61
CA ASP A 78 -14.84 13.22 -22.86
C ASP A 78 -14.61 14.50 -22.03
N THR A 79 -13.75 15.37 -22.55
CA THR A 79 -13.45 16.70 -22.00
C THR A 79 -14.72 17.54 -21.89
N GLU A 80 -15.66 17.42 -22.84
CA GLU A 80 -16.92 18.16 -22.81
C GLU A 80 -17.80 17.77 -21.62
N ARG A 81 -17.86 16.48 -21.28
CA ARG A 81 -18.60 16.03 -20.09
C ARG A 81 -18.01 16.60 -18.82
N ARG A 82 -16.68 16.75 -18.75
CA ARG A 82 -16.03 17.42 -17.63
C ARG A 82 -16.41 18.88 -17.59
N GLU A 83 -16.29 19.61 -18.69
CA GLU A 83 -16.69 21.02 -18.77
C GLU A 83 -18.14 21.22 -18.32
N ARG A 84 -19.09 20.46 -18.89
CA ARG A 84 -20.51 20.50 -18.50
C ARG A 84 -20.72 20.24 -17.00
N ASN A 85 -19.99 19.30 -16.42
CA ASN A 85 -20.09 19.01 -14.99
C ASN A 85 -19.55 20.16 -14.13
N HIS A 86 -18.44 20.79 -14.53
CA HIS A 86 -17.87 21.93 -13.79
C HIS A 86 -18.78 23.15 -13.87
N ILE A 87 -19.35 23.44 -15.05
CA ILE A 87 -20.35 24.51 -15.21
C ILE A 87 -21.53 24.27 -14.27
N ARG A 88 -22.13 23.07 -14.30
CA ARG A 88 -23.24 22.71 -13.42
C ARG A 88 -22.91 22.85 -11.94
N GLN A 89 -21.70 22.46 -11.53
CA GLN A 89 -21.27 22.59 -10.14
C GLN A 89 -21.15 24.07 -9.73
N LEU A 90 -20.58 24.91 -10.59
CA LEU A 90 -20.43 26.34 -10.31
C LEU A 90 -21.79 27.05 -10.30
N GLU A 91 -22.70 26.72 -11.21
CA GLU A 91 -24.07 27.24 -11.21
C GLU A 91 -24.85 26.83 -9.96
N ALA A 92 -24.73 25.58 -9.52
CA ALA A 92 -25.37 25.08 -8.30
C ALA A 92 -24.88 25.80 -7.04
N LEU A 93 -23.65 26.32 -7.06
CA LEU A 93 -23.09 27.15 -5.99
C LEU A 93 -23.50 28.63 -6.11
N GLY A 94 -24.32 28.98 -7.10
CA GLY A 94 -24.83 30.33 -7.31
C GLY A 94 -23.91 31.25 -8.12
N TYR A 95 -22.85 30.71 -8.74
CA TYR A 95 -21.99 31.48 -9.63
C TYR A 95 -22.61 31.56 -11.01
N ARG A 96 -22.53 32.74 -11.63
CA ARG A 96 -22.73 32.87 -13.08
C ARG A 96 -21.43 32.48 -13.77
N VAL A 97 -21.49 31.48 -14.66
CA VAL A 97 -20.32 30.95 -15.37
C VAL A 97 -20.28 31.49 -16.79
N THR A 98 -19.15 32.08 -17.19
CA THR A 98 -18.83 32.45 -18.57
C THR A 98 -17.53 31.76 -18.96
N LEU A 99 -17.52 31.03 -20.08
CA LEU A 99 -16.33 30.39 -20.60
C LEU A 99 -15.79 31.19 -21.78
N ASP A 100 -14.54 31.65 -21.66
CA ASP A 100 -13.79 32.25 -22.75
C ASP A 100 -12.67 31.29 -23.17
N LEU A 101 -12.41 31.21 -24.48
CA LEU A 101 -11.31 30.39 -24.98
C LEU A 101 -9.98 31.06 -24.59
N ALA A 102 -9.17 30.36 -23.81
CA ALA A 102 -7.80 30.80 -23.56
C ALA A 102 -6.98 30.60 -24.86
N ALA A 103 -6.46 31.70 -25.40
CA ALA A 103 -5.59 31.72 -26.58
C ALA A 103 -4.19 31.19 -26.29
#